data_AF-A0A7Y4UFA3-F1
#
_entry.id   AF-A0A7Y4UFA3-F1
#
_cell.length_a   1.000
_cell.length_b   1.000
_cell.length_c   1.000
_cell.angle_alpha   90.00
_cell.angle_beta   90.00
_cell.angle_gamma   90.00
#
_symmetry.space_group_name_H-M   'P 1'
#
loop_
_entity.id
_entity.type
_entity.pdbx_description
1 polymer ?
#
loop_
_entity_poly.entity_id
_entity_poly.type
_entity_poly.pdbx_seq_one_letter_code
_entity_poly.pdbx_strand_id
1 'polypeptide(L)'
;VRHILPNAARPIMMQSLLLLPAFLLSETSLSFLGVGVQEPAASWGSLLTAAADLTLLQRGDALVLLAPAFAITLFVAGVRLLSRGLQHIAE
;
A
#
# COMPACT_ATOMS: atom_id res chain seq x y z
N VAL A 1 32.87 3.61 6.03
CA VAL A 1 31.51 3.01 5.94
C VAL A 1 30.85 2.79 7.30
N ARG A 2 31.56 2.32 8.34
CA ARG A 2 31.04 2.04 9.70
C ARG A 2 30.49 3.26 10.49
N HIS A 3 30.77 4.48 10.05
CA HIS A 3 30.25 5.74 10.66
C HIS A 3 29.22 6.48 9.80
N ILE A 4 29.19 6.21 8.49
CA ILE A 4 28.27 6.87 7.55
C ILE A 4 26.89 6.22 7.63
N LEU A 5 26.88 4.88 7.77
CA LEU A 5 25.65 4.08 7.83
C LEU A 5 24.71 4.47 8.99
N PRO A 6 25.15 4.63 10.26
CA PRO A 6 24.25 5.04 11.33
C PRO A 6 23.70 6.46 11.17
N ASN A 7 24.45 7.37 10.53
CA ASN A 7 23.99 8.74 10.30
C ASN A 7 23.06 8.85 9.07
N ALA A 8 23.29 8.02 8.06
CA ALA A 8 22.44 7.95 6.86
C ALA A 8 21.18 7.09 7.06
N ALA A 9 21.16 6.18 8.04
CA ALA A 9 20.02 5.30 8.30
C ALA A 9 18.72 6.07 8.58
N ARG A 10 18.80 7.19 9.33
CA ARG A 10 17.65 8.01 9.69
C ARG A 10 16.96 8.63 8.46
N PRO A 11 17.65 9.39 7.58
CA PRO A 11 17.04 9.92 6.37
C PRO A 11 16.62 8.83 5.37
N ILE A 12 17.36 7.72 5.25
CA ILE A 12 16.97 6.59 4.40
C ILE A 12 15.64 6.00 4.88
N MET A 13 15.47 5.80 6.18
CA MET A 13 14.24 5.24 6.75
C MET A 13 13.03 6.17 6.51
N MET A 14 13.21 7.49 6.69
CA MET A 14 12.16 8.47 6.34
C MET A 14 11.83 8.44 4.86
N GLN A 15 12.84 8.41 3.98
CA GLN A 15 12.64 8.39 2.54
C GLN A 15 11.90 7.12 2.09
N SER A 16 12.23 5.96 2.66
CA SER A 16 11.51 4.71 2.42
C SER A 16 10.05 4.78 2.84
N LEU A 17 9.76 5.38 4.00
CA LEU A 17 8.38 5.59 4.48
C LEU A 17 7.57 6.49 3.53
N LEU A 18 8.19 7.54 2.99
CA LEU A 18 7.57 8.44 2.02
C LEU A 18 7.23 7.74 0.70
N LEU A 19 8.09 6.80 0.27
CA LEU A 19 7.92 6.07 -0.98
C LEU A 19 6.99 4.86 -0.84
N LEU A 20 6.80 4.33 0.36
CA LEU A 20 6.00 3.14 0.64
C LEU A 20 4.59 3.17 0.00
N PRO A 21 3.82 4.29 0.08
CA PRO A 21 2.51 4.37 -0.56
C PRO A 21 2.58 4.28 -2.09
N ALA A 22 3.60 4.87 -2.70
CA ALA A 22 3.79 4.83 -4.15
C ALA A 22 4.15 3.42 -4.63
N PHE A 23 4.98 2.71 -3.86
CA PHE A 23 5.30 1.30 -4.10
C PHE A 23 4.05 0.42 -4.02
N LEU A 24 3.26 0.56 -2.95
CA LEU A 24 2.02 -0.19 -2.78
C LEU A 24 1.07 0.04 -3.97
N LEU A 25 0.83 1.30 -4.36
CA LEU A 25 -0.05 1.63 -5.48
C LEU A 25 0.45 1.05 -6.80
N SER A 26 1.77 1.03 -7.01
CA SER A 26 2.39 0.45 -8.19
C SER A 26 2.21 -1.07 -8.22
N GLU A 27 2.46 -1.75 -7.10
CA GLU A 27 2.23 -3.19 -6.94
C GLU A 27 0.75 -3.53 -7.18
N THR A 28 -0.18 -2.80 -6.57
CA THR A 28 -1.61 -3.05 -6.76
C THR A 28 -2.05 -2.82 -8.19
N SER A 29 -1.48 -1.82 -8.88
CA SER A 29 -1.79 -1.55 -10.29
C SER A 29 -1.28 -2.67 -11.20
N LEU A 30 -0.05 -3.15 -10.98
CA LEU A 30 0.52 -4.27 -11.74
C LEU A 30 -0.22 -5.58 -11.47
N SER A 31 -0.61 -5.82 -10.22
CA SER A 31 -1.42 -6.97 -9.82
C SER A 31 -2.82 -6.92 -10.42
N PHE A 32 -3.43 -5.74 -10.50
CA PHE A 32 -4.69 -5.52 -11.21
C PHE A 32 -4.60 -5.79 -12.72
N LEU A 33 -3.46 -5.48 -13.33
CA LEU A 33 -3.17 -5.82 -14.73
C LEU A 33 -2.80 -7.30 -14.94
N GLY A 34 -2.79 -8.12 -13.89
CA GLY A 34 -2.47 -9.55 -13.96
C GLY A 34 -0.97 -9.88 -14.01
N VAL A 35 -0.10 -8.89 -13.81
CA VAL A 35 1.38 -9.05 -13.80
C VAL A 35 1.92 -9.21 -12.36
N GLY A 36 1.06 -9.08 -11.36
CA GLY A 36 1.43 -9.20 -9.95
C GLY A 36 1.34 -10.62 -9.40
N VAL A 37 1.24 -10.70 -8.07
CA VAL A 37 1.15 -11.93 -7.30
C VAL A 37 -0.08 -12.73 -7.75
N GLN A 38 0.16 -13.91 -8.33
CA GLN A 38 -0.88 -14.82 -8.76
C GLN A 38 -1.49 -15.55 -7.56
N GLU A 39 -2.74 -16.00 -7.68
CA GLU A 39 -3.32 -16.95 -6.73
C GLU A 39 -2.38 -18.17 -6.56
N PRO A 40 -2.24 -18.75 -5.34
CA PRO A 40 -3.11 -18.66 -4.15
C PRO A 40 -2.69 -17.62 -3.11
N ALA A 41 -1.64 -16.83 -3.35
CA ALA A 41 -1.18 -15.84 -2.37
C ALA A 41 -2.04 -14.57 -2.44
N ALA A 42 -2.66 -14.21 -1.31
CA ALA A 42 -3.44 -12.97 -1.22
C ALA A 42 -2.51 -11.75 -1.27
N SER A 43 -2.72 -10.88 -2.27
CA SER A 43 -2.08 -9.57 -2.39
C SER A 43 -3.15 -8.48 -2.40
N TRP A 44 -2.78 -7.25 -2.03
CA TRP A 44 -3.71 -6.12 -2.05
C TRP A 44 -4.33 -5.88 -3.43
N GLY A 45 -3.56 -6.08 -4.50
CA GLY A 45 -4.05 -5.93 -5.87
C GLY A 45 -4.90 -7.11 -6.37
N SER A 46 -4.59 -8.34 -5.95
CA SER A 46 -5.43 -9.49 -6.30
C SER A 46 -6.79 -9.43 -5.59
N LEU A 47 -6.84 -8.90 -4.35
CA LEU A 47 -8.09 -8.60 -3.67
C LEU A 47 -8.91 -7.50 -4.37
N LEU A 48 -8.27 -6.45 -4.88
CA LEU A 48 -8.92 -5.42 -5.70
C LEU A 48 -9.48 -5.99 -7.02
N THR A 49 -8.73 -6.90 -7.64
CA THR A 49 -9.14 -7.56 -8.90
C THR A 49 -10.33 -8.48 -8.67
N ALA A 50 -10.29 -9.29 -7.61
CA ALA A 50 -11.41 -10.14 -7.21
C ALA A 50 -12.64 -9.30 -6.82
N ALA A 51 -12.43 -8.18 -6.13
CA ALA A 51 -13.49 -7.23 -5.81
C ALA A 51 -14.14 -6.64 -7.07
N ALA A 52 -13.36 -6.29 -8.10
CA ALA A 52 -13.86 -5.70 -9.35
C ALA A 52 -14.75 -6.64 -10.19
N ASP A 53 -14.89 -7.92 -9.81
CA ASP A 53 -15.81 -8.84 -10.45
C ASP A 53 -17.27 -8.43 -10.20
N LEU A 54 -17.96 -8.03 -11.28
CA LEU A 54 -19.34 -7.57 -11.26
C LEU A 54 -20.34 -8.66 -10.84
N THR A 55 -19.93 -9.93 -10.81
CA THR A 55 -20.76 -11.03 -10.28
C THR A 55 -20.98 -10.90 -8.76
N LEU A 56 -20.06 -10.27 -8.03
CA LEU A 56 -20.21 -10.00 -6.60
C LEU A 56 -21.28 -8.93 -6.32
N LEU A 57 -21.43 -7.96 -7.22
CA LEU A 57 -22.51 -6.96 -7.15
C LEU A 57 -23.89 -7.60 -7.28
N GLN A 58 -24.03 -8.64 -8.12
CA GLN A 58 -25.28 -9.37 -8.29
C GLN A 58 -25.65 -10.20 -7.04
N ARG A 59 -24.66 -10.57 -6.21
CA ARG A 59 -24.86 -11.27 -4.94
C ARG A 59 -25.29 -10.37 -3.79
N GLY A 60 -25.22 -9.05 -3.95
CA GLY A 60 -25.55 -8.07 -2.90
C GLY A 60 -24.40 -7.78 -1.92
N ASP A 61 -23.21 -8.34 -2.15
CA ASP A 61 -22.04 -8.21 -1.25
C ASP A 61 -21.21 -6.96 -1.57
N ALA A 62 -21.86 -5.79 -1.63
CA ALA A 62 -21.20 -4.51 -1.92
C ALA A 62 -20.06 -4.16 -0.92
N LEU A 63 -20.12 -4.71 0.29
CA LEU A 63 -19.05 -4.56 1.29
C LEU A 63 -17.75 -5.26 0.89
N VAL A 64 -17.83 -6.42 0.22
CA VAL A 64 -16.65 -7.17 -0.25
C VAL A 64 -15.93 -6.40 -1.37
N LEU A 65 -16.71 -5.70 -2.21
CA LEU A 65 -16.20 -4.83 -3.28
C LEU A 65 -15.41 -3.63 -2.70
N LEU A 66 -15.94 -2.98 -1.66
CA LEU A 66 -15.36 -1.76 -1.11
C LEU A 66 -14.27 -1.99 -0.06
N ALA A 67 -14.24 -3.17 0.57
CA ALA A 67 -13.29 -3.48 1.64
C ALA A 67 -11.81 -3.28 1.26
N PRO A 68 -11.28 -3.83 0.15
CA PRO A 68 -9.87 -3.66 -0.19
C PRO A 68 -9.53 -2.20 -0.54
N ALA A 69 -10.43 -1.49 -1.24
CA ALA A 69 -10.23 -0.08 -1.57
C ALA A 69 -10.17 0.80 -0.31
N PHE A 70 -11.06 0.56 0.65
CA PHE A 70 -11.06 1.28 1.92
C PHE A 70 -9.81 0.98 2.75
N ALA A 71 -9.39 -0.28 2.83
CA ALA A 71 -8.21 -0.69 3.57
C ALA A 71 -6.91 -0.09 2.99
N ILE A 72 -6.76 -0.06 1.66
CA ILE A 72 -5.61 0.60 1.01
C ILE A 72 -5.62 2.10 1.29
N THR A 73 -6.78 2.75 1.22
CA THR A 73 -6.91 4.18 1.50
C THR A 73 -6.51 4.50 2.93
N LEU A 74 -6.98 3.71 3.90
CA LEU A 74 -6.65 3.88 5.32
C LEU A 74 -5.15 3.65 5.56
N PHE A 75 -4.56 2.63 4.95
CA PHE A 75 -3.12 2.36 5.04
C PHE A 75 -2.29 3.53 4.49
N VAL A 76 -2.60 4.00 3.28
CA VAL A 76 -1.92 5.14 2.65
C VAL A 76 -2.05 6.40 3.48
N ALA A 77 -3.25 6.67 4.02
CA ALA A 77 -3.46 7.80 4.91
C ALA A 77 -2.63 7.69 6.19
N GLY A 78 -2.62 6.52 6.84
CA GLY A 78 -1.84 6.24 8.04
C GLY A 78 -0.34 6.44 7.83
N VAL A 79 0.21 5.88 6.75
CA VAL A 79 1.65 6.04 6.42
C VAL A 79 1.99 7.50 6.11
N ARG A 80 1.12 8.21 5.37
CA ARG A 80 1.33 9.64 5.07
C ARG A 80 1.31 10.49 6.33
N LEU A 81 0.37 10.25 7.24
CA LEU A 81 0.29 10.97 8.51
C LEU A 81 1.49 10.67 9.40
N LEU A 82 1.87 9.41 9.51
CA LEU A 82 3.06 8.98 10.26
C LEU A 82 4.32 9.66 9.71
N SER A 83 4.51 9.65 8.39
CA SER A 83 5.68 10.28 7.77
C SER A 83 5.74 11.78 8.04
N ARG A 84 4.60 12.47 7.99
CA ARG A 84 4.53 13.91 8.32
C ARG A 84 4.83 14.17 9.80
N GLY A 85 4.30 13.34 10.70
CA GLY A 85 4.59 13.43 12.13
C GLY A 85 6.07 13.24 12.43
N LEU A 86 6.71 12.26 11.77
CA LEU A 86 8.14 12.00 11.91
C LEU A 86 9.01 13.12 11.34
N GLN A 87 8.58 13.79 10.28
CA GLN A 87 9.27 14.96 9.74
C GLN A 87 9.21 16.14 10.71
N HIS A 88 8.04 16.38 11.30
CA HIS A 88 7.83 17.51 12.22
C HIS A 88 8.68 17.44 13.49
N ILE A 89 8.90 16.24 14.05
CA ILE A 89 9.76 16.04 15.23
C ILE A 89 11.27 16.11 14.94
N ALA A 90 11.65 16.17 13.66
CA ALA A 90 13.05 16.19 13.25
C ALA A 90 13.54 17.59 12.89
N GLU A 91 12.64 18.58 12.79
CA GLU A 91 12.93 20.01 12.81
C GLU A 91 13.08 20.51 14.25
#